data_AF-A0A6N7PGJ8-F1
#
_entry.id   AF-A0A6N7PGJ8-F1
#
_cell.length_a   1.000
_cell.length_b   1.000
_cell.length_c   1.000
_cell.angle_alpha   90.00
_cell.angle_beta   90.00
_cell.angle_gamma   90.00
#
_symmetry.space_group_name_H-M   'P 1'
#
loop_
_entity.id
_entity.type
_entity.pdbx_description
1 polymer ?
#
loop_
_entity_poly.entity_id
_entity_poly.type
_entity_poly.pdbx_seq_one_letter_code
_entity_poly.pdbx_strand_id
1 'polypeptide(L)'
;MNLNNIREGGVKDVLGVLERAFKALDIDYYLIGAIARDIWYSASDVQLRTTKDIDFAILVGSNEQYQQVKQYLINEEGFSDSKENAFVVISPGKVEVDILPFGEIAMDDGVRIEGMGLTHIGIDGFWEVHQAGTEEVALSTGHHFKVATLASIVLLKLIAFDDRPERRSKDPRDIANIIRHYFELQSELIYDRHADLFTRIDDIPLEEIAAIVIGREIKTIIVGNETLYNRILAIVAGHVEQAEKSAFVRNMVGESGEDVVTVVKWLNGIAEGVL
;
A
#
# COMPACT_ATOMS: atom_id res chain seq x y z
N MET A 1 -4.30 3.47 -17.66
CA MET A 1 -3.74 4.50 -16.77
C MET A 1 -2.46 5.06 -17.36
N ASN A 2 -2.24 6.38 -17.32
CA ASN A 2 -1.17 7.04 -18.05
C ASN A 2 0.01 7.41 -17.13
N LEU A 3 1.12 6.68 -17.24
CA LEU A 3 2.29 6.86 -16.37
C LEU A 3 3.26 7.98 -16.82
N ASN A 4 2.83 8.92 -17.67
CA ASN A 4 3.68 9.96 -18.27
C ASN A 4 4.53 10.78 -17.26
N ASN A 5 4.19 10.81 -15.97
CA ASN A 5 4.98 11.48 -14.92
C ASN A 5 6.06 10.58 -14.27
N ILE A 6 5.97 9.27 -14.42
CA ILE A 6 6.99 8.30 -14.00
C ILE A 6 8.00 8.22 -15.15
N ARG A 7 9.17 8.85 -15.01
CA ARG A 7 10.23 8.92 -16.04
C ARG A 7 10.36 7.59 -16.82
N GLU A 8 9.83 7.61 -18.05
CA GLU A 8 9.36 6.44 -18.80
C GLU A 8 10.42 5.40 -19.22
N GLY A 9 11.71 5.68 -19.04
CA GLY A 9 12.78 4.73 -19.39
C GLY A 9 13.05 3.72 -18.27
N GLY A 10 13.60 4.20 -17.15
CA GLY A 10 14.14 3.33 -16.11
C GLY A 10 13.09 2.49 -15.38
N VAL A 11 11.91 3.05 -15.07
CA VAL A 11 10.86 2.29 -14.36
C VAL A 11 10.21 1.27 -15.28
N LYS A 12 9.94 1.63 -16.55
CA LYS A 12 9.38 0.71 -17.54
C LYS A 12 10.28 -0.51 -17.75
N ASP A 13 11.58 -0.27 -17.91
CA ASP A 13 12.55 -1.35 -18.11
C ASP A 13 12.58 -2.29 -16.91
N VAL A 14 12.54 -1.74 -15.69
CA VAL A 14 12.51 -2.52 -14.45
C VAL A 14 11.22 -3.33 -14.32
N LEU A 15 10.05 -2.74 -14.62
CA LEU A 15 8.78 -3.47 -14.62
C LEU A 15 8.80 -4.65 -15.58
N GLY A 16 9.33 -4.47 -16.79
CA GLY A 16 9.48 -5.54 -17.76
C GLY A 16 10.47 -6.63 -17.34
N VAL A 17 11.55 -6.28 -16.62
CA VAL A 17 12.47 -7.25 -16.02
C VAL A 17 11.77 -8.07 -14.94
N LEU A 18 11.03 -7.42 -14.04
CA LEU A 18 10.36 -8.08 -12.92
C LEU A 18 9.26 -9.03 -13.41
N GLU A 19 8.45 -8.63 -14.40
CA GLU A 19 7.49 -9.55 -15.05
C GLU A 19 8.16 -10.81 -15.60
N ARG A 20 9.31 -10.67 -16.28
CA ARG A 20 10.06 -11.82 -16.80
C ARG A 20 10.58 -12.71 -15.68
N ALA A 21 11.17 -12.12 -14.65
CA ALA A 21 11.73 -12.85 -13.51
C ALA A 21 10.65 -13.65 -12.77
N PHE A 22 9.55 -12.99 -12.39
CA PHE A 22 8.46 -13.64 -11.66
C PHE A 22 7.75 -14.69 -12.50
N LYS A 23 7.58 -14.45 -13.81
CA LYS A 23 7.04 -15.47 -14.73
C LYS A 23 7.98 -16.66 -14.92
N ALA A 24 9.29 -16.43 -15.02
CA ALA A 24 10.28 -17.50 -15.20
C ALA A 24 10.37 -18.41 -13.97
N LEU A 25 10.11 -17.85 -12.77
CA LEU A 25 10.18 -18.54 -11.49
C LEU A 25 8.80 -18.98 -10.95
N ASP A 26 7.73 -18.77 -11.70
CA ASP A 26 6.33 -19.08 -11.31
C ASP A 26 5.95 -18.45 -9.95
N ILE A 27 6.29 -17.17 -9.78
CA ILE A 27 6.01 -16.38 -8.58
C ILE A 27 4.77 -15.52 -8.83
N ASP A 28 3.77 -15.62 -7.94
CA ASP A 28 2.66 -14.66 -7.91
C ASP A 28 3.07 -13.42 -7.11
N TYR A 29 2.58 -12.26 -7.52
CA TYR A 29 3.03 -10.99 -6.98
C TYR A 29 2.00 -9.90 -7.25
N TYR A 30 2.13 -8.81 -6.50
CA TYR A 30 1.34 -7.61 -6.74
C TYR A 30 2.14 -6.38 -6.33
N LEU A 31 1.83 -5.27 -6.99
CA LEU A 31 2.48 -4.00 -6.76
C LEU A 31 1.84 -3.30 -5.56
N ILE A 32 2.68 -2.75 -4.68
CA ILE A 32 2.28 -2.03 -3.48
C ILE A 32 2.97 -0.67 -3.41
N GLY A 33 2.85 -0.01 -2.26
CA GLY A 33 3.61 1.19 -1.96
C GLY A 33 3.22 2.40 -2.80
N ALA A 34 4.18 3.31 -2.97
CA ALA A 34 3.87 4.62 -3.54
C ALA A 34 3.59 4.56 -5.05
N ILE A 35 4.18 3.61 -5.80
CA ILE A 35 3.86 3.45 -7.22
C ILE A 35 2.45 2.89 -7.42
N ALA A 36 2.02 1.93 -6.59
CA ALA A 36 0.64 1.45 -6.64
C ALA A 36 -0.37 2.60 -6.47
N ARG A 37 -0.12 3.49 -5.50
CA ARG A 37 -0.91 4.73 -5.33
C ARG A 37 -0.83 5.61 -6.59
N ASP A 38 0.36 5.91 -7.08
CA ASP A 38 0.54 6.82 -8.22
C ASP A 38 -0.15 6.31 -9.49
N ILE A 39 -0.26 4.98 -9.68
CA ILE A 39 -1.04 4.36 -10.74
C ILE A 39 -2.52 4.76 -10.65
N TRP A 40 -3.14 4.62 -9.48
CA TRP A 40 -4.54 5.03 -9.27
C TRP A 40 -4.73 6.53 -9.54
N TYR A 41 -3.79 7.35 -9.10
CA TYR A 41 -3.87 8.80 -9.28
C TYR A 41 -3.73 9.20 -10.74
N SER A 42 -2.91 8.48 -11.50
CA SER A 42 -2.75 8.69 -12.95
C SER A 42 -4.00 8.34 -13.79
N ALA A 43 -5.00 7.70 -13.18
CA ALA A 43 -6.32 7.51 -13.79
C ALA A 43 -7.15 8.81 -13.80
N SER A 44 -6.76 9.78 -12.98
CA SER A 44 -7.39 11.09 -12.83
C SER A 44 -6.43 12.22 -13.22
N ASP A 45 -6.94 13.44 -13.32
CA ASP A 45 -6.10 14.63 -13.52
C ASP A 45 -5.33 15.06 -12.25
N VAL A 46 -5.34 14.25 -11.19
CA VAL A 46 -4.65 14.53 -9.92
C VAL A 46 -3.14 14.35 -10.08
N GLN A 47 -2.42 15.47 -10.22
CA GLN A 47 -0.95 15.49 -10.25
C GLN A 47 -0.37 15.48 -8.84
N LEU A 48 0.21 14.35 -8.43
CA LEU A 48 0.98 14.25 -7.20
C LEU A 48 2.48 14.10 -7.41
N ARG A 49 3.21 14.31 -6.30
CA ARG A 49 4.64 14.05 -6.16
C ARG A 49 4.94 12.59 -6.53
N THR A 50 5.67 12.41 -7.62
CA THR A 50 6.11 11.10 -8.09
C THR A 50 7.18 10.50 -7.18
N THR A 51 7.00 9.23 -6.84
CA THR A 51 8.05 8.41 -6.20
C THR A 51 9.02 7.83 -7.25
N LYS A 52 10.20 7.41 -6.80
CA LYS A 52 11.18 6.67 -7.61
C LYS A 52 11.30 5.20 -7.23
N ASP A 53 10.82 4.84 -6.04
CA ASP A 53 11.03 3.52 -5.44
C ASP A 53 9.89 2.60 -5.86
N ILE A 54 10.21 1.39 -6.31
CA ILE A 54 9.23 0.40 -6.77
C ILE A 54 9.07 -0.68 -5.70
N ASP A 55 7.87 -0.81 -5.15
CA ASP A 55 7.59 -1.77 -4.08
C ASP A 55 6.74 -2.93 -4.60
N PHE A 56 7.28 -4.15 -4.53
CA PHE A 56 6.55 -5.38 -4.87
C PHE A 56 6.41 -6.30 -3.66
N ALA A 57 5.21 -6.80 -3.45
CA ALA A 57 4.96 -7.94 -2.60
C ALA A 57 4.99 -9.21 -3.47
N ILE A 58 5.83 -10.18 -3.10
CA ILE A 58 5.96 -11.45 -3.83
C ILE A 58 5.57 -12.63 -2.94
N LEU A 59 4.73 -13.51 -3.48
CA LEU A 59 4.27 -14.71 -2.78
C LEU A 59 5.33 -15.80 -2.91
N VAL A 60 5.99 -16.10 -1.80
CA VAL A 60 7.02 -17.15 -1.73
C VAL A 60 6.74 -18.09 -0.57
N GLY A 61 6.98 -19.38 -0.79
CA GLY A 61 6.81 -20.43 0.21
C GLY A 61 8.02 -20.60 1.13
N SER A 62 9.20 -20.09 0.76
CA SER A 62 10.41 -20.27 1.56
C SER A 62 11.49 -19.21 1.32
N ASN A 63 12.46 -19.15 2.23
CA ASN A 63 13.63 -18.28 2.09
C ASN A 63 14.46 -18.65 0.84
N GLU A 64 14.55 -19.94 0.50
CA GLU A 64 15.25 -20.40 -0.70
C GLU A 64 14.60 -19.85 -1.98
N GLN A 65 13.26 -19.87 -2.06
CA GLN A 65 12.54 -19.30 -3.21
C GLN A 65 12.74 -17.79 -3.31
N TYR A 66 12.75 -17.08 -2.18
CA TYR A 66 13.07 -15.66 -2.15
C TYR A 66 14.50 -15.38 -2.67
N GLN A 67 15.49 -16.16 -2.24
CA GLN A 67 16.87 -16.03 -2.72
C GLN A 67 16.98 -16.35 -4.21
N GLN A 68 16.22 -17.32 -4.73
CA GLN A 68 16.18 -17.61 -6.17
C GLN A 68 15.73 -16.40 -6.99
N VAL A 69 14.70 -15.68 -6.53
CA VAL A 69 14.24 -14.43 -7.17
C VAL A 69 15.36 -13.40 -7.21
N LYS A 70 15.98 -13.11 -6.07
CA LYS A 70 17.09 -12.14 -6.01
C LYS A 70 18.26 -12.54 -6.89
N GLN A 71 18.64 -13.82 -6.85
CA GLN A 71 19.75 -14.35 -7.63
C GLN A 71 19.48 -14.27 -9.13
N TYR A 72 18.24 -14.53 -9.57
CA TYR A 72 17.84 -14.36 -10.97
C TYR A 72 18.02 -12.89 -11.40
N LEU A 73 17.50 -11.94 -10.62
CA LEU A 73 17.60 -10.51 -10.94
C LEU A 73 19.06 -10.04 -11.01
N ILE A 74 19.91 -10.54 -10.12
CA ILE A 74 21.33 -10.18 -10.08
C ILE A 74 22.10 -10.80 -11.25
N ASN A 75 21.95 -12.11 -11.47
CA ASN A 75 22.78 -12.83 -12.44
C ASN A 75 22.33 -12.64 -13.88
N GLU A 76 21.01 -12.66 -14.12
CA GLU A 76 20.46 -12.67 -15.47
C GLU A 76 20.12 -11.25 -15.96
N GLU A 77 19.76 -10.35 -15.04
CA GLU A 77 19.23 -9.02 -15.39
C GLU A 77 20.13 -7.87 -14.89
N GLY A 78 21.26 -8.19 -14.25
CA GLY A 78 22.31 -7.23 -13.88
C GLY A 78 21.99 -6.33 -12.68
N PHE A 79 21.03 -6.73 -11.83
CA PHE A 79 20.73 -6.03 -10.59
C PHE A 79 21.86 -6.22 -9.57
N SER A 80 21.88 -5.40 -8.54
CA SER A 80 22.80 -5.53 -7.41
C SER A 80 22.08 -5.40 -6.08
N ASP A 81 22.53 -6.12 -5.06
CA ASP A 81 22.00 -5.98 -3.70
C ASP A 81 22.27 -4.59 -3.10
N SER A 82 21.31 -4.09 -2.33
CA SER A 82 21.55 -3.00 -1.40
C SER A 82 22.35 -3.49 -0.19
N LYS A 83 23.25 -2.62 0.31
CA LYS A 83 24.01 -2.87 1.54
C LYS A 83 23.28 -2.41 2.80
N GLU A 84 22.23 -1.61 2.64
CA GLU A 84 21.48 -0.99 3.74
C GLU A 84 20.18 -1.73 4.06
N ASN A 85 19.63 -2.47 3.09
CA ASN A 85 18.37 -3.17 3.21
C ASN A 85 18.39 -4.46 2.39
N ALA A 86 18.26 -5.62 3.06
CA ALA A 86 18.31 -6.94 2.41
C ALA A 86 17.10 -7.19 1.48
N PHE A 87 16.04 -6.39 1.61
CA PHE A 87 14.85 -6.45 0.77
C PHE A 87 14.96 -5.59 -0.52
N VAL A 88 15.98 -4.74 -0.63
CA VAL A 88 16.18 -3.86 -1.79
C VAL A 88 17.16 -4.48 -2.78
N VAL A 89 16.77 -4.50 -4.06
CA VAL A 89 17.68 -4.69 -5.20
C VAL A 89 17.72 -3.42 -6.05
N ILE A 90 18.88 -3.13 -6.63
CA ILE A 90 19.14 -1.92 -7.40
C ILE A 90 19.39 -2.31 -8.85
N SER A 91 18.56 -1.81 -9.76
CA SER A 91 18.70 -2.04 -11.19
C SER A 91 19.96 -1.37 -11.78
N PRO A 92 20.41 -1.78 -12.98
CA PRO A 92 21.48 -1.08 -13.72
C PRO A 92 21.19 0.43 -13.89
N GLY A 93 19.92 0.78 -14.07
CA GLY A 93 19.43 2.16 -14.19
C GLY A 93 19.34 2.94 -12.88
N LYS A 94 19.81 2.38 -11.75
CA LYS A 94 19.78 2.97 -10.40
C LYS A 94 18.39 3.25 -9.85
N VAL A 95 17.40 2.47 -10.30
CA VAL A 95 16.09 2.39 -9.65
C VAL A 95 16.16 1.33 -8.56
N GLU A 96 15.73 1.70 -7.35
CA GLU A 96 15.61 0.80 -6.20
C GLU A 96 14.26 0.07 -6.27
N VAL A 97 14.31 -1.23 -6.01
CA VAL A 97 13.14 -2.11 -6.00
C VAL A 97 13.10 -2.85 -4.67
N ASP A 98 12.05 -2.62 -3.91
CA ASP A 98 11.74 -3.37 -2.70
C ASP A 98 11.02 -4.66 -3.09
N ILE A 99 11.62 -5.80 -2.75
CA ILE A 99 11.04 -7.12 -2.96
C ILE A 99 10.68 -7.67 -1.58
N LEU A 100 9.41 -7.63 -1.27
CA LEU A 100 8.88 -8.01 0.04
C LEU A 100 8.25 -9.40 -0.05
N PRO A 101 8.87 -10.43 0.54
CA PRO A 101 8.30 -11.77 0.55
C PRO A 101 7.13 -11.86 1.52
N PHE A 102 6.09 -12.60 1.13
CA PHE A 102 5.01 -13.03 2.01
C PHE A 102 4.55 -14.44 1.63
N GLY A 103 3.73 -15.07 2.47
CA GLY A 103 3.26 -16.45 2.28
C GLY A 103 3.70 -17.37 3.42
N GLU A 104 3.94 -18.64 3.11
CA GLU A 104 4.34 -19.66 4.11
C GLU A 104 5.71 -19.39 4.77
N ILE A 105 6.49 -18.44 4.22
CA ILE A 105 7.72 -17.93 4.82
C ILE A 105 7.49 -17.07 6.08
N ALA A 106 6.27 -16.59 6.30
CA ALA A 106 5.90 -15.74 7.42
C ALA A 106 6.08 -16.47 8.77
N MET A 107 6.80 -15.84 9.70
CA MET A 107 6.84 -16.25 11.10
C MET A 107 5.89 -15.36 11.92
N ASP A 108 5.65 -15.70 13.19
CA ASP A 108 4.74 -14.96 14.09
C ASP A 108 5.03 -13.46 14.20
N ASP A 109 6.27 -13.00 13.95
CA ASP A 109 6.67 -11.59 14.01
C ASP A 109 6.99 -10.97 12.62
N GLY A 110 6.74 -11.67 11.52
CA GLY A 110 7.03 -11.24 10.15
C GLY A 110 8.04 -12.13 9.42
N VAL A 111 8.75 -11.58 8.44
CA VAL A 111 9.78 -12.31 7.68
C VAL A 111 11.18 -11.88 8.10
N ARG A 112 12.08 -12.85 8.25
CA ARG A 112 13.50 -12.63 8.46
C ARG A 112 14.30 -13.24 7.32
N ILE A 113 15.22 -12.48 6.77
CA ILE A 113 16.07 -12.91 5.66
C ILE A 113 17.54 -12.67 6.00
N GLU A 114 18.41 -13.55 5.50
CA GLU A 114 19.86 -13.35 5.61
C GLU A 114 20.31 -12.14 4.77
N GLY A 115 21.20 -11.31 5.33
CA GLY A 115 21.71 -10.13 4.64
C GLY A 115 22.34 -9.10 5.57
N MET A 116 22.67 -7.92 5.03
CA MET A 116 23.16 -6.77 5.79
C MET A 116 22.08 -5.69 5.90
N GLY A 117 22.17 -4.89 6.97
CA GLY A 117 21.24 -3.80 7.20
C GLY A 117 19.88 -4.28 7.71
N LEU A 118 18.78 -3.82 7.09
CA LEU A 118 17.44 -4.28 7.44
C LEU A 118 17.21 -5.71 6.94
N THR A 119 17.00 -6.64 7.86
CA THR A 119 16.82 -8.08 7.60
C THR A 119 15.48 -8.63 8.09
N HIS A 120 14.64 -7.78 8.70
CA HIS A 120 13.35 -8.16 9.25
C HIS A 120 12.25 -7.16 8.91
N ILE A 121 11.12 -7.67 8.40
CA ILE A 121 9.95 -6.86 8.03
C ILE A 121 8.65 -7.53 8.49
N GLY A 122 7.73 -6.75 9.04
CA GLY A 122 6.36 -7.19 9.29
C GLY A 122 5.60 -7.25 7.96
N ILE A 123 4.79 -8.29 7.79
CA ILE A 123 4.05 -8.57 6.54
C ILE A 123 2.56 -8.76 6.77
N ASP A 124 2.07 -8.34 7.93
CA ASP A 124 0.65 -8.37 8.27
C ASP A 124 -0.17 -7.64 7.21
N GLY A 125 -1.25 -8.27 6.75
CA GLY A 125 -2.11 -7.75 5.70
C GLY A 125 -1.65 -8.08 4.28
N PHE A 126 -0.43 -8.57 4.04
CA PHE A 126 0.03 -8.85 2.68
C PHE A 126 -0.75 -10.01 2.05
N TRP A 127 -0.98 -11.07 2.82
CA TRP A 127 -1.76 -12.21 2.37
C TRP A 127 -3.22 -11.83 2.09
N GLU A 128 -3.85 -11.07 2.99
CA GLU A 128 -5.23 -10.62 2.82
C GLU A 128 -5.38 -9.70 1.59
N VAL A 129 -4.42 -8.79 1.38
CA VAL A 129 -4.41 -7.92 0.20
C VAL A 129 -4.22 -8.75 -1.07
N HIS A 130 -3.33 -9.74 -1.08
CA HIS A 130 -3.19 -10.66 -2.23
C HIS A 130 -4.51 -11.36 -2.58
N GLN A 131 -5.25 -11.83 -1.58
CA GLN A 131 -6.49 -12.57 -1.80
C GLN A 131 -7.67 -11.72 -2.26
N ALA A 132 -7.82 -10.51 -1.70
CA ALA A 132 -9.05 -9.73 -1.85
C ALA A 132 -8.85 -8.21 -2.06
N GLY A 133 -7.61 -7.73 -2.02
CA GLY A 133 -7.28 -6.31 -2.02
C GLY A 133 -6.47 -5.84 -3.23
N THR A 134 -6.52 -6.55 -4.35
CA THR A 134 -5.82 -6.19 -5.59
C THR A 134 -6.76 -6.09 -6.78
N GLU A 135 -6.37 -5.27 -7.76
CA GLU A 135 -7.04 -5.15 -9.05
C GLU A 135 -6.04 -5.29 -10.19
N GLU A 136 -6.48 -5.88 -11.30
CA GLU A 136 -5.68 -6.01 -12.52
C GLU A 136 -5.68 -4.67 -13.28
N VAL A 137 -4.50 -4.08 -13.45
CA VAL A 137 -4.33 -2.79 -14.11
C VAL A 137 -3.42 -2.92 -15.32
N ALA A 138 -3.93 -2.46 -16.47
CA ALA A 138 -3.14 -2.28 -17.68
C ALA A 138 -2.43 -0.91 -17.66
N LEU A 139 -1.10 -0.95 -17.61
CA LEU A 139 -0.25 0.24 -17.64
C LEU A 139 0.00 0.71 -19.08
N SER A 140 0.14 2.02 -19.28
CA SER A 140 0.49 2.59 -20.60
C SER A 140 1.83 2.08 -21.16
N THR A 141 2.68 1.53 -20.29
CA THR A 141 3.93 0.87 -20.63
C THR A 141 3.76 -0.47 -21.37
N GLY A 142 2.55 -1.04 -21.35
CA GLY A 142 2.21 -2.34 -21.95
C GLY A 142 2.21 -3.51 -20.96
N HIS A 143 2.54 -3.25 -19.69
CA HIS A 143 2.60 -4.24 -18.61
C HIS A 143 1.23 -4.41 -17.93
N HIS A 144 0.99 -5.60 -17.39
CA HIS A 144 -0.26 -5.95 -16.70
C HIS A 144 0.08 -6.45 -15.30
N PHE A 145 -0.38 -5.74 -14.28
CA PHE A 145 -0.08 -6.06 -12.90
C PHE A 145 -1.35 -6.11 -12.05
N LYS A 146 -1.34 -7.02 -11.08
CA LYS A 146 -2.13 -6.85 -9.86
C LYS A 146 -1.57 -5.68 -9.07
N VAL A 147 -2.41 -4.70 -8.78
CA VAL A 147 -2.04 -3.50 -8.01
C VAL A 147 -2.91 -3.46 -6.76
N ALA A 148 -2.30 -3.23 -5.60
CA ALA A 148 -3.06 -3.02 -4.37
C ALA A 148 -4.01 -1.83 -4.52
N THR A 149 -5.28 -2.01 -4.13
CA THR A 149 -6.28 -0.93 -4.15
C THR A 149 -5.89 0.19 -3.17
N LEU A 150 -6.47 1.38 -3.34
CA LEU A 150 -6.25 2.49 -2.39
C LEU A 150 -6.61 2.10 -0.95
N ALA A 151 -7.66 1.29 -0.74
CA ALA A 151 -8.03 0.78 0.57
C ALA A 151 -6.95 -0.17 1.15
N SER A 152 -6.40 -1.06 0.33
CA SER A 152 -5.27 -1.91 0.70
C SER A 152 -4.01 -1.11 1.07
N ILE A 153 -3.74 -0.03 0.35
CA ILE A 153 -2.60 0.86 0.66
C ILE A 153 -2.81 1.55 2.02
N VAL A 154 -4.04 2.00 2.33
CA VAL A 154 -4.37 2.55 3.65
C VAL A 154 -4.20 1.49 4.75
N LEU A 155 -4.72 0.27 4.54
CA LEU A 155 -4.56 -0.86 5.47
C LEU A 155 -3.09 -1.11 5.82
N LEU A 156 -2.24 -1.31 4.81
CA LEU A 156 -0.82 -1.61 5.01
C LEU A 156 -0.07 -0.45 5.69
N LYS A 157 -0.49 0.80 5.46
CA LYS A 157 0.11 1.98 6.09
C LYS A 157 -0.32 2.18 7.54
N LEU A 158 -1.55 1.82 7.90
CA LEU A 158 -1.99 1.78 9.30
C LEU A 158 -1.12 0.80 10.10
N ILE A 159 -0.96 -0.42 9.57
CA ILE A 159 -0.12 -1.46 10.18
C ILE A 159 1.33 -1.00 10.28
N ALA A 160 1.92 -0.54 9.17
CA ALA A 160 3.32 -0.16 9.16
C ALA A 160 3.62 1.02 10.09
N PHE A 161 2.70 1.99 10.22
CA PHE A 161 2.85 3.06 11.19
C PHE A 161 2.74 2.57 12.63
N ASP A 162 1.79 1.69 12.94
CA ASP A 162 1.63 1.10 14.27
C ASP A 162 2.89 0.32 14.70
N ASP A 163 3.49 -0.44 13.79
CA ASP A 163 4.74 -1.18 14.05
C ASP A 163 5.93 -0.26 14.34
N ARG A 164 6.07 0.86 13.61
CA ARG A 164 7.29 1.70 13.59
C ARG A 164 6.98 3.19 13.45
N PRO A 165 6.22 3.80 14.36
CA PRO A 165 5.70 5.17 14.21
C PRO A 165 6.82 6.22 14.08
N GLU A 166 7.99 5.96 14.67
CA GLU A 166 9.16 6.82 14.63
C GLU A 166 9.83 6.89 13.25
N ARG A 167 9.60 5.90 12.37
CA ARG A 167 10.16 5.85 11.00
C ARG A 167 9.12 6.07 9.90
N ARG A 168 7.84 6.09 10.25
CA ARG A 168 6.73 6.04 9.28
C ARG A 168 5.86 7.29 9.30
N SER A 169 6.38 8.43 9.73
CA SER A 169 5.65 9.72 9.77
C SER A 169 5.06 10.20 8.43
N LYS A 170 5.50 9.63 7.29
CA LYS A 170 4.92 9.87 5.96
C LYS A 170 3.63 9.10 5.72
N ASP A 171 3.40 7.97 6.40
CA ASP A 171 2.21 7.14 6.18
C ASP A 171 0.90 7.82 6.56
N PRO A 172 0.77 8.50 7.71
CA PRO A 172 -0.45 9.23 8.03
C PRO A 172 -0.73 10.35 7.03
N ARG A 173 0.32 11.00 6.51
CA ARG A 173 0.19 12.04 5.48
C ARG A 173 -0.37 11.46 4.19
N ASP A 174 0.17 10.32 3.79
CA ASP A 174 -0.31 9.62 2.60
C ASP A 174 -1.76 9.15 2.75
N ILE A 175 -2.13 8.62 3.92
CA ILE A 175 -3.53 8.26 4.22
C ILE A 175 -4.45 9.48 4.15
N ALA A 176 -4.04 10.62 4.72
CA ALA A 176 -4.81 11.87 4.61
C ALA A 176 -4.98 12.30 3.14
N ASN A 177 -3.93 12.18 2.33
CA ASN A 177 -4.00 12.50 0.91
C ASN A 177 -4.94 11.54 0.15
N ILE A 178 -4.85 10.23 0.42
CA ILE A 178 -5.75 9.23 -0.15
C ILE A 178 -7.20 9.58 0.17
N ILE A 179 -7.53 9.84 1.45
CA ILE A 179 -8.90 10.18 1.87
C ILE A 179 -9.45 11.39 1.09
N ARG A 180 -8.63 12.44 0.90
CA ARG A 180 -9.05 13.65 0.17
C ARG A 180 -9.41 13.42 -1.29
N HIS A 181 -8.71 12.50 -1.95
CA HIS A 181 -8.90 12.24 -3.38
C HIS A 181 -9.71 10.97 -3.65
N TYR A 182 -9.98 10.15 -2.63
CA TYR A 182 -10.61 8.85 -2.79
C TYR A 182 -11.97 8.95 -3.48
N PHE A 183 -12.80 9.94 -3.12
CA PHE A 183 -14.12 10.09 -3.72
C PHE A 183 -14.05 10.32 -5.24
N GLU A 184 -13.14 11.19 -5.68
CA GLU A 184 -12.92 11.46 -7.10
C GLU A 184 -12.37 10.21 -7.82
N LEU A 185 -11.37 9.57 -7.22
CA LEU A 185 -10.66 8.41 -7.77
C LEU A 185 -11.53 7.15 -7.84
N GLN A 186 -12.49 7.00 -6.92
CA GLN A 186 -13.29 5.79 -6.72
C GLN A 186 -14.79 6.08 -6.79
N SER A 187 -15.19 7.13 -7.52
CA SER A 187 -16.59 7.54 -7.61
C SER A 187 -17.52 6.43 -8.10
N GLU A 188 -17.13 5.66 -9.12
CA GLU A 188 -17.90 4.51 -9.62
C GLU A 188 -18.13 3.47 -8.52
N LEU A 189 -17.06 3.06 -7.82
CA LEU A 189 -17.14 2.13 -6.67
C LEU A 189 -18.12 2.63 -5.60
N ILE A 190 -18.02 3.92 -5.26
CA ILE A 190 -18.84 4.55 -4.22
C ILE A 190 -20.32 4.56 -4.63
N TYR A 191 -20.64 5.02 -5.83
CA TYR A 191 -22.02 5.07 -6.31
C TYR A 191 -22.63 3.68 -6.50
N ASP A 192 -21.84 2.68 -6.91
CA ASP A 192 -22.35 1.34 -7.18
C ASP A 192 -22.54 0.51 -5.90
N ARG A 193 -21.62 0.62 -4.93
CA ARG A 193 -21.58 -0.29 -3.76
C ARG A 193 -21.89 0.38 -2.43
N HIS A 194 -21.84 1.71 -2.36
CA HIS A 194 -22.00 2.47 -1.12
C HIS A 194 -23.00 3.63 -1.25
N ALA A 195 -23.96 3.50 -2.17
CA ALA A 195 -25.01 4.49 -2.37
C ALA A 195 -25.87 4.74 -1.12
N ASP A 196 -25.89 3.80 -0.17
CA ASP A 196 -26.59 3.93 1.10
C ASP A 196 -26.08 5.12 1.93
N LEU A 197 -24.83 5.53 1.76
CA LEU A 197 -24.25 6.69 2.45
C LEU A 197 -24.89 8.01 2.04
N PHE A 198 -25.45 8.12 0.82
CA PHE A 198 -26.16 9.31 0.37
C PHE A 198 -27.62 9.37 0.82
N THR A 199 -28.12 8.32 1.49
CA THR A 199 -29.48 8.31 2.05
C THR A 199 -29.55 8.90 3.46
N ARG A 200 -28.39 9.14 4.08
CA ARG A 200 -28.24 9.60 5.45
C ARG A 200 -27.75 11.05 5.45
N ILE A 201 -28.70 11.96 5.68
CA ILE A 201 -28.47 13.39 6.02
C ILE A 201 -27.95 14.23 4.84
N ASP A 202 -28.53 15.42 4.67
CA ASP A 202 -27.99 16.46 3.79
C ASP A 202 -26.69 17.01 4.45
N ASP A 203 -25.58 17.05 3.70
CA ASP A 203 -24.28 17.68 4.06
C ASP A 203 -23.21 16.81 4.79
N ILE A 204 -23.02 15.54 4.44
CA ILE A 204 -21.77 14.82 4.80
C ILE A 204 -20.64 15.22 3.82
N PRO A 205 -19.48 15.71 4.29
CA PRO A 205 -18.34 15.99 3.42
C PRO A 205 -17.85 14.75 2.67
N LEU A 206 -17.37 14.93 1.43
CA LEU A 206 -16.93 13.83 0.57
C LEU A 206 -15.78 13.03 1.20
N GLU A 207 -14.91 13.69 1.95
CA GLU A 207 -13.80 13.06 2.68
C GLU A 207 -14.28 12.18 3.84
N GLU A 208 -15.39 12.55 4.50
CA GLU A 208 -16.02 11.72 5.53
C GLU A 208 -16.66 10.47 4.89
N ILE A 209 -17.33 10.63 3.74
CA ILE A 209 -17.85 9.49 2.94
C ILE A 209 -16.70 8.58 2.50
N ALA A 210 -15.64 9.15 1.94
CA ALA A 210 -14.45 8.42 1.51
C ALA A 210 -13.83 7.61 2.66
N ALA A 211 -13.71 8.20 3.85
CA ALA A 211 -13.17 7.51 5.01
C ALA A 211 -14.02 6.29 5.40
N ILE A 212 -15.36 6.41 5.39
CA ILE A 212 -16.27 5.28 5.65
C ILE A 212 -16.12 4.19 4.60
N VAL A 213 -16.06 4.58 3.32
CA VAL A 213 -15.90 3.62 2.21
C VAL A 213 -14.55 2.91 2.30
N ILE A 214 -13.46 3.62 2.58
CA ILE A 214 -12.14 3.01 2.81
C ILE A 214 -12.24 1.97 3.94
N GLY A 215 -12.92 2.29 5.04
CA GLY A 215 -13.15 1.32 6.11
C GLY A 215 -13.91 0.08 5.66
N ARG A 216 -14.98 0.24 4.86
CA ARG A 216 -15.77 -0.88 4.31
C ARG A 216 -14.95 -1.77 3.39
N GLU A 217 -14.15 -1.17 2.50
CA GLU A 217 -13.29 -1.93 1.60
C GLU A 217 -12.17 -2.64 2.39
N ILE A 218 -11.58 -1.99 3.41
CA ILE A 218 -10.64 -2.65 4.33
C ILE A 218 -11.29 -3.87 5.01
N LYS A 219 -12.55 -3.74 5.48
CA LYS A 219 -13.29 -4.86 6.07
C LYS A 219 -13.37 -6.05 5.12
N THR A 220 -13.70 -5.82 3.85
CA THR A 220 -13.80 -6.92 2.86
C THR A 220 -12.48 -7.66 2.66
N ILE A 221 -11.35 -6.96 2.82
CA ILE A 221 -10.01 -7.54 2.71
C ILE A 221 -9.69 -8.42 3.93
N ILE A 222 -10.01 -7.95 5.14
CA ILE A 222 -9.53 -8.58 6.39
C ILE A 222 -10.60 -9.40 7.13
N VAL A 223 -11.84 -9.50 6.63
CA VAL A 223 -12.96 -10.17 7.32
C VAL A 223 -12.68 -11.64 7.68
N GLY A 224 -11.80 -12.31 6.93
CA GLY A 224 -11.39 -13.70 7.21
C GLY A 224 -10.35 -13.86 8.31
N ASN A 225 -9.73 -12.76 8.78
CA ASN A 225 -8.67 -12.76 9.78
C ASN A 225 -9.09 -11.91 10.99
N GLU A 226 -9.67 -12.57 11.99
CA GLU A 226 -10.18 -11.91 13.21
C GLU A 226 -9.07 -11.16 13.98
N THR A 227 -7.84 -11.70 14.01
CA THR A 227 -6.71 -11.03 14.67
C THR A 227 -6.38 -9.72 13.98
N LEU A 228 -6.24 -9.73 12.65
CA LEU A 228 -5.96 -8.52 11.88
C LEU A 228 -7.13 -7.53 11.94
N TYR A 229 -8.36 -8.01 11.84
CA TYR A 229 -9.57 -7.22 12.02
C TYR A 229 -9.56 -6.44 13.34
N ASN A 230 -9.33 -7.13 14.45
CA ASN A 230 -9.26 -6.52 15.77
C ASN A 230 -8.07 -5.57 15.91
N ARG A 231 -6.91 -5.91 15.30
CA ARG A 231 -5.74 -5.05 15.27
C ARG A 231 -6.05 -3.71 14.59
N ILE A 232 -6.68 -3.72 13.42
CA ILE A 232 -7.04 -2.49 12.70
C ILE A 232 -8.00 -1.62 13.51
N LEU A 233 -9.04 -2.20 14.11
CA LEU A 233 -9.94 -1.46 14.98
C LEU A 233 -9.21 -0.83 16.17
N ALA A 234 -8.28 -1.57 16.80
CA ALA A 234 -7.49 -1.05 17.91
C ALA A 234 -6.57 0.11 17.51
N ILE A 235 -5.90 0.01 16.36
CA ILE A 235 -5.04 1.09 15.82
C ILE A 235 -5.85 2.38 15.63
N VAL A 236 -6.97 2.28 14.91
CA VAL A 236 -7.79 3.45 14.58
C VAL A 236 -8.41 4.04 15.86
N ALA A 237 -8.97 3.20 16.74
CA ALA A 237 -9.54 3.64 18.01
C ALA A 237 -8.51 4.34 18.91
N GLY A 238 -7.29 3.81 18.99
CA GLY A 238 -6.20 4.40 19.76
C GLY A 238 -5.80 5.79 19.24
N HIS A 239 -5.78 6.00 17.92
CA HIS A 239 -5.50 7.31 17.34
C HIS A 239 -6.66 8.30 17.53
N VAL A 240 -7.91 7.85 17.45
CA VAL A 240 -9.10 8.65 17.77
C VAL A 240 -9.06 9.12 19.23
N GLU A 241 -8.82 8.21 20.17
CA GLU A 241 -8.77 8.52 21.62
C GLU A 241 -7.66 9.53 21.94
N GLN A 242 -6.49 9.36 21.32
CA GLN A 242 -5.36 10.26 21.55
C GLN A 242 -5.54 11.63 20.88
N ALA A 243 -6.35 11.73 19.81
CA ALA A 243 -6.60 12.96 19.05
C ALA A 243 -5.29 13.74 18.77
N GLU A 244 -5.21 15.02 19.18
CA GLU A 244 -4.02 15.87 19.03
C GLU A 244 -2.72 15.32 19.65
N LYS A 245 -2.81 14.40 20.62
CA LYS A 245 -1.65 13.72 21.23
C LYS A 245 -1.11 12.60 20.34
N SER A 246 -1.89 12.11 19.37
CA SER A 246 -1.42 11.13 18.39
C SER A 246 -0.48 11.77 17.37
N ALA A 247 0.71 11.19 17.20
CA ALA A 247 1.60 11.58 16.11
C ALA A 247 0.99 11.29 14.73
N PHE A 248 0.11 10.29 14.63
CA PHE A 248 -0.64 9.98 13.42
C PHE A 248 -1.53 11.16 13.02
N VAL A 249 -2.41 11.58 13.94
CA VAL A 249 -3.36 12.70 13.74
C VAL A 249 -2.61 13.99 13.44
N ARG A 250 -1.53 14.31 14.16
CA ARG A 250 -0.73 15.51 13.87
C ARG A 250 -0.12 15.51 12.47
N ASN A 251 0.33 14.36 11.98
CA ASN A 251 0.86 14.26 10.62
C ASN A 251 -0.25 14.38 9.57
N MET A 252 -1.43 13.80 9.81
CA MET A 252 -2.60 13.99 8.93
C MET A 252 -3.03 15.45 8.86
N VAL A 253 -3.12 16.14 10.00
CA VAL A 253 -3.42 17.59 10.08
C VAL A 253 -2.38 18.39 9.29
N GLY A 254 -1.09 18.08 9.48
CA GLY A 254 -0.01 18.79 8.78
C GLY A 254 -0.02 18.62 7.26
N GLU A 255 -0.51 17.49 6.74
CA GLU A 255 -0.62 17.25 5.30
C GLU A 255 -1.92 17.80 4.71
N SER A 256 -3.05 17.58 5.39
CA SER A 256 -4.37 17.98 4.89
C SER A 256 -4.65 19.47 5.06
N GLY A 257 -4.06 20.12 6.07
CA GLY A 257 -4.43 21.48 6.46
C GLY A 257 -5.77 21.56 7.20
N GLU A 258 -6.41 20.42 7.46
CA GLU A 258 -7.64 20.32 8.25
C GLU A 258 -7.36 20.42 9.75
N ASP A 259 -8.38 20.73 10.54
CA ASP A 259 -8.26 20.71 11.99
C ASP A 259 -8.29 19.28 12.58
N VAL A 260 -7.92 19.16 13.86
CA VAL A 260 -7.89 17.88 14.58
C VAL A 260 -9.27 17.22 14.60
N VAL A 261 -10.35 17.99 14.68
CA VAL A 261 -11.72 17.46 14.77
C VAL A 261 -12.08 16.78 13.45
N THR A 262 -11.82 17.42 12.31
CA THR A 262 -12.04 16.86 10.98
C THR A 262 -11.22 15.59 10.76
N VAL A 263 -9.93 15.60 11.10
CA VAL A 263 -9.08 14.41 10.95
C VAL A 263 -9.56 13.25 11.84
N VAL A 264 -9.97 13.54 13.08
CA VAL A 264 -10.55 12.52 13.97
C VAL A 264 -11.86 11.97 13.43
N LYS A 265 -12.69 12.79 12.76
CA LYS A 265 -13.88 12.29 12.06
C LYS A 265 -13.53 11.33 10.92
N TRP A 266 -12.48 11.60 10.15
CA TRP A 266 -12.03 10.66 9.13
C TRP A 266 -11.61 9.32 9.73
N LEU A 267 -10.87 9.33 10.84
CA LEU A 267 -10.52 8.09 11.54
C LEU A 267 -11.76 7.36 12.08
N ASN A 268 -12.73 8.09 12.64
CA ASN A 268 -14.02 7.50 13.03
C ASN A 268 -14.79 6.92 11.85
N GLY A 269 -14.74 7.57 10.68
CA GLY A 269 -15.33 7.04 9.45
C GLY A 269 -14.70 5.73 9.04
N ILE A 270 -13.36 5.63 9.03
CA ILE A 270 -12.66 4.36 8.78
C ILE A 270 -13.11 3.30 9.79
N ALA A 271 -13.15 3.63 11.08
CA ALA A 271 -13.61 2.68 12.11
C ALA A 271 -15.07 2.23 11.88
N GLU A 272 -15.98 3.15 11.56
CA GLU A 272 -17.38 2.84 11.24
C GLU A 272 -17.48 1.90 10.03
N GLY A 273 -16.68 2.13 8.99
CA GLY A 273 -16.68 1.25 7.82
C GLY A 273 -16.14 -0.15 8.11
N VAL A 274 -15.17 -0.28 9.02
CA VAL A 274 -14.61 -1.57 9.43
C VAL A 274 -15.59 -2.37 10.30
N LEU A 275 -16.41 -1.72 11.13
CA LEU A 275 -17.45 -2.33 11.96
C LEU A 275 -18.55 -3.00 11.12
#